data_AF-A0A383CHW0-F1
#
_entry.id   AF-A0A383CHW0-F1
#
_cell.length_a   1.000
_cell.length_b   1.000
_cell.length_c   1.000
_cell.angle_alpha   90.00
_cell.angle_beta   90.00
_cell.angle_gamma   90.00
#
_symmetry.space_group_name_H-M   'P 1'
#
loop_
_entity.id
_entity.type
_entity.pdbx_description
1 polymer ?
#
loop_
_entity_poly.entity_id
_entity_poly.type
_entity_poly.pdbx_seq_one_letter_code
_entity_poly.pdbx_strand_id
1 'polypeptide(L)'
;MDDVYYFLSNNFDPGVKLDIWLSAFNRSWMPEKPNNGFMLVANETIVGVFCAFYSQRQIRKGIQNICNTSTWFVLDEYRSHSLKLMAAMLDQKGFLFTSLSASPNVYKLHRTFGFRSYVTTLVAIPNLPKLNYVSKRLEILADPESMGRCLDSEVKQISIDHRDIPTVQQIVFHVANEALLVLLDIRRVRGIPATNIFYLSNPDMFY
;
A
#
# COMPACT_ATOMS: atom_id res chain seq x y z
N MET A 1 2.68 -0.82 -20.42
CA MET A 1 1.94 -1.12 -19.17
C MET A 1 0.71 -1.95 -19.48
N ASP A 2 0.05 -1.67 -20.60
CA ASP A 2 -1.12 -2.41 -21.10
C ASP A 2 -0.77 -3.87 -21.41
N ASP A 3 0.36 -4.16 -22.06
CA ASP A 3 0.76 -5.56 -22.33
C ASP A 3 0.93 -6.39 -21.04
N VAL A 4 1.51 -5.77 -20.01
CA VAL A 4 1.65 -6.38 -18.68
C VAL A 4 0.28 -6.60 -18.03
N TYR A 5 -0.64 -5.64 -18.18
CA TYR A 5 -2.02 -5.79 -17.72
C TYR A 5 -2.69 -6.99 -18.41
N TYR A 6 -2.66 -7.06 -19.74
CA TYR A 6 -3.30 -8.15 -20.48
C TYR A 6 -2.67 -9.50 -20.14
N PHE A 7 -1.35 -9.57 -19.97
CA PHE A 7 -0.67 -10.76 -19.48
C PHE A 7 -1.19 -11.20 -18.11
N LEU A 8 -1.27 -10.30 -17.13
CA LEU A 8 -1.75 -10.64 -15.78
C LEU A 8 -3.25 -10.93 -15.74
N SER A 9 -4.06 -10.19 -16.48
CA SER A 9 -5.51 -10.40 -16.57
C SER A 9 -5.83 -11.77 -17.15
N ASN A 10 -5.04 -12.27 -18.11
CA ASN A 10 -5.27 -13.56 -18.73
C ASN A 10 -4.74 -14.75 -17.90
N ASN A 11 -3.72 -14.54 -17.07
CA ASN A 11 -2.99 -15.65 -16.44
C ASN A 11 -3.00 -15.65 -14.90
N PHE A 12 -3.37 -14.56 -14.24
CA PHE A 12 -3.27 -14.41 -12.78
C PHE A 12 -4.55 -13.94 -12.12
N ASP A 13 -5.03 -12.73 -12.45
CA ASP A 13 -6.21 -12.14 -11.83
C ASP A 13 -7.02 -11.35 -12.87
N PRO A 14 -8.12 -11.93 -13.39
CA PRO A 14 -8.97 -11.26 -14.37
C PRO A 14 -9.87 -10.18 -13.76
N GLY A 15 -9.88 -10.02 -12.43
CA GLY A 15 -10.82 -9.14 -11.73
C GLY A 15 -10.43 -7.67 -11.74
N VAL A 16 -9.16 -7.34 -12.00
CA VAL A 16 -8.68 -5.96 -12.03
C VAL A 16 -9.00 -5.33 -13.38
N LYS A 17 -9.65 -4.17 -13.38
CA LYS A 17 -9.91 -3.39 -14.60
C LYS A 17 -8.67 -2.59 -15.03
N LEU A 18 -8.50 -2.38 -16.34
CA LEU A 18 -7.35 -1.68 -16.93
C LEU A 18 -7.18 -0.24 -16.39
N ASP A 19 -8.26 0.51 -16.23
CA ASP A 19 -8.24 1.87 -15.69
C ASP A 19 -7.73 1.92 -14.24
N ILE A 20 -8.18 0.97 -13.41
CA ILE A 20 -7.70 0.81 -12.02
C ILE A 20 -6.20 0.45 -12.01
N TRP A 21 -5.79 -0.47 -12.89
CA TRP A 21 -4.40 -0.88 -13.04
C TRP A 21 -3.51 0.31 -13.42
N LEU A 22 -3.86 1.05 -14.47
CA LEU A 22 -3.09 2.21 -14.93
C LEU A 22 -3.02 3.30 -13.85
N SER A 23 -4.13 3.57 -13.16
CA SER A 23 -4.19 4.52 -12.06
C SER A 23 -3.25 4.13 -10.90
N ALA A 24 -3.14 2.84 -10.58
CA ALA A 24 -2.24 2.37 -9.53
C ALA A 24 -0.75 2.64 -9.82
N PHE A 25 -0.32 2.55 -11.08
CA PHE A 25 1.08 2.77 -11.48
C PHE A 25 1.39 4.22 -11.91
N ASN A 26 0.38 5.08 -12.02
CA ASN A 26 0.53 6.49 -12.38
C ASN A 26 0.40 7.46 -11.19
N ARG A 27 0.67 6.97 -9.97
CA ARG A 27 0.62 7.78 -8.74
C ARG A 27 1.82 8.73 -8.65
N SER A 28 1.59 9.90 -8.07
CA SER A 28 2.58 10.97 -7.88
C SER A 28 3.52 10.77 -6.69
N TRP A 29 3.52 9.59 -6.04
CA TRP A 29 4.36 9.31 -4.87
C TRP A 29 5.86 9.39 -5.15
N MET A 30 6.26 9.22 -6.42
CA MET A 30 7.61 9.46 -6.91
C MET A 30 7.56 9.77 -8.42
N PRO A 31 7.52 11.06 -8.80
CA PRO A 31 7.40 11.46 -10.20
C PRO A 31 8.55 10.92 -11.08
N GLU A 32 9.76 10.88 -10.54
CA GLU A 32 10.97 10.40 -11.22
C GLU A 32 11.28 8.92 -10.92
N LYS A 33 10.26 8.09 -10.77
CA LYS A 33 10.45 6.65 -10.52
C LYS A 33 11.13 5.96 -11.72
N PRO A 34 12.04 5.00 -11.48
CA PRO A 34 12.87 4.44 -12.55
C PRO A 34 12.11 3.54 -13.52
N ASN A 35 11.04 2.87 -13.07
CA ASN A 35 10.22 1.95 -13.86
C ASN A 35 8.92 1.59 -13.10
N ASN A 36 8.27 0.49 -13.49
CA ASN A 36 7.12 -0.13 -12.81
C ASN A 36 7.39 -1.59 -12.42
N GLY A 37 8.65 -1.98 -12.36
CA GLY A 37 9.12 -3.36 -12.22
C GLY A 37 9.77 -3.91 -13.50
N PHE A 38 9.86 -5.24 -13.57
CA PHE A 38 10.58 -5.97 -14.62
C PHE A 38 9.70 -7.05 -15.23
N MET A 39 10.05 -7.48 -16.45
CA MET A 39 9.38 -8.56 -17.17
C MET A 39 10.38 -9.56 -17.76
N LEU A 40 9.95 -10.81 -17.88
CA LEU A 40 10.60 -11.85 -18.68
C LEU A 40 9.90 -11.91 -20.03
N VAL A 41 10.70 -11.90 -21.09
CA VAL A 41 10.22 -11.99 -22.47
C VAL A 41 10.88 -13.19 -23.14
N ALA A 42 10.08 -14.04 -23.77
CA ALA A 42 10.53 -15.15 -24.60
C ALA A 42 9.80 -15.07 -25.95
N ASN A 43 10.56 -15.07 -27.06
CA ASN A 43 10.02 -14.93 -28.41
C ASN A 43 9.03 -13.76 -28.52
N GLU A 44 9.46 -12.57 -28.07
CA GLU A 44 8.67 -11.32 -28.08
C GLU A 44 7.38 -11.34 -27.23
N THR A 45 7.14 -12.42 -26.47
CA THR A 45 5.96 -12.58 -25.61
C THR A 45 6.34 -12.45 -24.15
N ILE A 46 5.51 -11.74 -23.37
CA ILE A 46 5.65 -11.65 -21.91
C ILE A 46 5.31 -13.01 -21.30
N VAL A 47 6.26 -13.57 -20.54
CA VAL A 47 6.10 -14.87 -19.87
C VAL A 47 6.22 -14.78 -18.34
N GLY A 48 6.53 -13.59 -17.83
CA GLY A 48 6.56 -13.34 -16.40
C GLY A 48 6.81 -11.87 -16.09
N VAL A 49 6.37 -11.42 -14.92
CA VAL A 49 6.47 -10.05 -14.46
C VAL A 49 6.73 -10.00 -12.97
N PHE A 50 7.42 -8.94 -12.55
CA PHE A 50 7.54 -8.56 -11.15
C PHE A 50 7.38 -7.05 -11.03
N CYS A 51 6.20 -6.63 -10.60
CA CYS A 51 5.81 -5.22 -10.54
C CYS A 51 6.34 -4.53 -9.27
N ALA A 52 6.46 -3.21 -9.33
CA ALA A 52 6.89 -2.39 -8.19
C ALA A 52 6.14 -1.05 -8.12
N PHE A 53 5.86 -0.61 -6.90
CA PHE A 53 5.41 0.73 -6.58
C PHE A 53 6.53 1.52 -5.92
N TYR A 54 6.71 2.77 -6.34
CA TYR A 54 7.76 3.65 -5.86
C TYR A 54 7.18 4.82 -5.09
N SER A 55 7.84 5.19 -3.99
CA SER A 55 7.45 6.36 -3.19
C SER A 55 8.67 7.01 -2.54
N GLN A 56 8.57 8.31 -2.30
CA GLN A 56 9.51 9.03 -1.46
C GLN A 56 8.85 9.33 -0.12
N ARG A 57 9.54 9.07 0.98
CA ARG A 57 9.05 9.34 2.34
C ARG A 57 10.03 10.24 3.07
N GLN A 58 9.52 11.31 3.66
CA GLN A 58 10.28 12.08 4.64
C GLN A 58 10.42 11.24 5.92
N ILE A 59 11.65 11.03 6.36
CA ILE A 59 11.97 10.42 7.65
C ILE A 59 12.90 11.36 8.43
N ARG A 60 13.14 11.08 9.72
CA ARG A 60 14.05 11.89 10.55
C ARG A 60 15.45 12.07 9.95
N LYS A 61 15.91 11.12 9.13
CA LYS A 61 17.23 11.13 8.47
C LYS A 61 17.22 11.76 7.07
N GLY A 62 16.11 12.32 6.61
CA GLY A 62 15.94 12.91 5.28
C GLY A 62 14.94 12.14 4.42
N ILE A 63 15.05 12.26 3.11
CA ILE A 63 14.18 11.55 2.16
C ILE A 63 14.66 10.11 2.00
N GLN A 64 13.77 9.15 2.21
CA GLN A 64 13.99 7.73 1.93
C GLN A 64 13.20 7.33 0.68
N ASN A 65 13.89 6.83 -0.34
CA ASN A 65 13.25 6.20 -1.49
C ASN A 65 12.83 4.77 -1.12
N ILE A 66 11.59 4.41 -1.42
CA ILE A 66 11.00 3.10 -1.13
C ILE A 66 10.57 2.45 -2.44
N CYS A 67 10.93 1.16 -2.59
CA CYS A 67 10.42 0.29 -3.64
C CYS A 67 9.59 -0.82 -2.99
N ASN A 68 8.26 -0.71 -3.09
CA ASN A 68 7.37 -1.76 -2.65
C ASN A 68 7.12 -2.76 -3.79
N THR A 69 7.62 -3.98 -3.63
CA THR A 69 7.36 -5.07 -4.57
C THR A 69 5.88 -5.42 -4.57
N SER A 70 5.31 -5.65 -5.75
CA SER A 70 3.91 -5.96 -5.96
C SER A 70 3.76 -7.34 -6.63
N THR A 71 2.83 -7.48 -7.58
CA THR A 71 2.53 -8.71 -8.31
C THR A 71 3.79 -9.35 -8.88
N TRP A 72 4.05 -10.59 -8.48
CA TRP A 72 5.10 -11.44 -9.00
C TRP A 72 4.47 -12.71 -9.58
N PHE A 73 4.49 -12.82 -10.90
CA PHE A 73 3.86 -13.92 -11.60
C PHE A 73 4.69 -14.35 -12.80
N VAL A 74 4.91 -15.65 -12.97
CA VAL A 74 5.68 -16.23 -14.08
C VAL A 74 4.97 -17.51 -14.50
N LEU A 75 4.82 -17.69 -15.82
CA LEU A 75 4.27 -18.91 -16.40
C LEU A 75 5.08 -20.14 -15.96
N ASP A 76 4.39 -21.26 -15.81
CA ASP A 76 4.91 -22.49 -15.19
C ASP A 76 6.20 -22.97 -15.86
N GLU A 77 6.24 -22.93 -17.19
CA GLU A 77 7.38 -23.34 -18.02
C GLU A 77 8.63 -22.47 -17.78
N TYR A 78 8.44 -21.23 -17.32
CA TYR A 78 9.50 -20.23 -17.14
C TYR A 78 9.82 -19.94 -15.67
N ARG A 79 9.19 -20.64 -14.71
CA ARG A 79 9.39 -20.40 -13.26
C ARG A 79 10.84 -20.54 -12.80
N SER A 80 11.65 -21.36 -13.47
CA SER A 80 13.09 -21.47 -13.22
C SER A 80 13.84 -20.15 -13.40
N HIS A 81 13.27 -19.21 -14.16
CA HIS A 81 13.82 -17.87 -14.40
C HIS A 81 13.24 -16.79 -13.48
N SER A 82 12.26 -17.12 -12.63
CA SER A 82 11.60 -16.15 -11.73
C SER A 82 12.59 -15.35 -10.86
N LEU A 83 13.65 -15.99 -10.38
CA LEU A 83 14.66 -15.34 -9.54
C LEU A 83 15.49 -14.28 -10.30
N LYS A 84 15.52 -14.31 -11.63
CA LYS A 84 16.14 -13.24 -12.43
C LYS A 84 15.40 -11.91 -12.24
N LEU A 85 14.07 -11.95 -12.09
CA LEU A 85 13.25 -10.76 -11.81
C LEU A 85 13.57 -10.18 -10.42
N MET A 86 13.72 -11.05 -9.41
CA MET A 86 14.13 -10.63 -8.07
C MET A 86 15.52 -10.00 -8.08
N ALA A 87 16.48 -10.62 -8.77
CA ALA A 87 17.82 -10.08 -8.91
C ALA A 87 17.81 -8.69 -9.58
N ALA A 88 17.08 -8.53 -10.69
CA ALA A 88 16.93 -7.24 -11.35
C ALA A 88 16.27 -6.19 -10.44
N MET A 89 15.26 -6.59 -9.66
CA MET A 89 14.59 -5.71 -8.70
C MET A 89 15.57 -5.18 -7.64
N LEU A 90 16.34 -6.07 -7.02
CA LEU A 90 17.27 -5.75 -5.94
C LEU A 90 18.56 -5.08 -6.44
N ASP A 91 18.85 -5.14 -7.74
CA ASP A 91 20.01 -4.45 -8.28
C ASP A 91 19.82 -2.92 -8.35
N GLN A 92 18.57 -2.45 -8.27
CA GLN A 92 18.25 -1.02 -8.17
C GLN A 92 18.72 -0.44 -6.83
N LYS A 93 19.91 0.18 -6.83
CA LYS A 93 20.49 0.77 -5.62
C LYS A 93 19.74 2.03 -5.18
N GLY A 94 19.90 2.38 -3.90
CA GLY A 94 19.30 3.60 -3.34
C GLY A 94 17.84 3.46 -2.86
N PHE A 95 17.26 2.26 -2.96
CA PHE A 95 15.91 1.98 -2.48
C PHE A 95 15.90 1.13 -1.20
N LEU A 96 14.98 1.46 -0.30
CA LEU A 96 14.51 0.54 0.73
C LEU A 96 13.43 -0.35 0.12
N PHE A 97 13.69 -1.65 0.04
CA PHE A 97 12.73 -2.60 -0.50
C PHE A 97 11.73 -3.06 0.55
N THR A 98 10.44 -2.99 0.21
CA THR A 98 9.35 -3.52 1.03
C THR A 98 8.52 -4.51 0.25
N SER A 99 7.86 -5.42 0.96
CA SER A 99 6.85 -6.30 0.38
C SER A 99 5.66 -6.37 1.32
N LEU A 100 4.79 -5.37 1.21
CA LEU A 100 3.68 -5.15 2.15
C LEU A 100 2.51 -6.12 1.94
N SER A 101 2.46 -6.79 0.78
CA SER A 101 1.42 -7.74 0.38
C SER A 101 1.95 -9.15 0.12
N ALA A 102 3.13 -9.50 0.68
CA ALA A 102 3.74 -10.81 0.48
C ALA A 102 2.80 -11.94 0.91
N SER A 103 2.56 -12.90 0.01
CA SER A 103 1.89 -14.15 0.37
C SER A 103 2.78 -15.00 1.28
N PRO A 104 2.22 -15.96 2.05
CA PRO A 104 3.01 -16.86 2.90
C PRO A 104 4.13 -17.60 2.15
N ASN A 105 3.91 -17.96 0.89
CA ASN A 105 4.90 -18.63 0.05
C ASN A 105 6.05 -17.68 -0.33
N VAL A 106 5.71 -16.44 -0.69
CA VAL A 106 6.69 -15.39 -1.02
C VAL A 106 7.48 -14.95 0.22
N TYR A 107 6.89 -15.02 1.41
CA TYR A 107 7.55 -14.65 2.67
C TYR A 107 8.85 -15.43 2.90
N LYS A 108 8.82 -16.76 2.75
CA LYS A 108 10.02 -17.61 2.92
C LYS A 108 11.13 -17.21 1.94
N LEU A 109 10.75 -16.94 0.70
CA LEU A 109 11.67 -16.53 -0.34
C LEU A 109 12.29 -15.16 -0.03
N HIS A 110 11.50 -14.16 0.35
CA HIS A 110 12.00 -12.85 0.75
C HIS A 110 13.00 -12.90 1.91
N ARG A 111 12.82 -13.82 2.87
CA ARG A 111 13.80 -14.02 3.96
C ARG A 111 15.18 -14.45 3.43
N THR A 112 15.24 -15.27 2.38
CA THR A 112 16.52 -15.66 1.76
C THR A 112 17.23 -14.48 1.09
N PHE A 113 16.47 -13.47 0.65
CA PHE A 113 16.98 -12.20 0.10
C PHE A 113 17.20 -11.12 1.16
N GLY A 114 17.20 -11.47 2.44
CA GLY A 114 17.53 -10.54 3.54
C GLY A 114 16.38 -9.66 4.01
N PHE A 115 15.15 -9.84 3.51
CA PHE A 115 14.00 -9.10 4.01
C PHE A 115 13.74 -9.44 5.48
N ARG A 116 13.28 -8.45 6.23
CA ARG A 116 12.93 -8.57 7.65
C ARG A 116 11.46 -8.25 7.86
N SER A 117 10.81 -9.06 8.68
CA SER A 117 9.44 -8.79 9.10
C SER A 117 9.46 -7.79 10.24
N TYR A 118 8.66 -6.73 10.10
CA TYR A 118 8.58 -5.63 11.07
C TYR A 118 7.25 -5.59 11.82
N VAL A 119 6.17 -6.11 11.21
CA VAL A 119 4.85 -6.19 11.84
C VAL A 119 4.45 -7.67 11.90
N THR A 120 4.36 -8.20 13.11
CA THR A 120 4.02 -9.61 13.36
C THR A 120 2.69 -9.80 14.08
N THR A 121 2.04 -8.72 14.50
CA THR A 121 0.87 -8.77 15.37
C THR A 121 -0.29 -8.00 14.77
N LEU A 122 -1.41 -8.69 14.57
CA LEU A 122 -2.70 -8.08 14.29
C LEU A 122 -3.49 -8.05 15.59
N VAL A 123 -4.03 -6.88 15.93
CA VAL A 123 -4.91 -6.70 17.09
C VAL A 123 -6.33 -6.51 16.59
N ALA A 124 -7.25 -7.34 17.05
CA ALA A 124 -8.68 -7.16 16.79
C ALA A 124 -9.30 -6.42 17.97
N ILE A 125 -9.90 -5.26 17.70
CA ILE A 125 -10.50 -4.38 18.71
C ILE A 125 -12.01 -4.36 18.48
N PRO A 126 -12.83 -4.81 19.45
CA PRO A 126 -14.27 -4.64 19.37
C PRO A 126 -14.65 -3.17 19.33
N ASN A 127 -15.50 -2.78 18.37
CA ASN A 127 -16.02 -1.41 18.27
C ASN A 127 -17.14 -1.20 19.32
N LEU A 128 -16.74 -0.98 20.58
CA LEU A 128 -17.65 -0.71 21.69
C LEU A 128 -17.79 0.81 21.90
N PRO A 129 -19.01 1.33 22.13
CA PRO A 129 -19.19 2.76 22.40
C PRO A 129 -18.48 3.13 23.71
N LYS A 130 -17.46 3.99 23.62
CA LYS A 130 -16.81 4.56 24.81
C LYS A 130 -17.63 5.76 25.30
N LEU A 131 -18.19 5.66 26.50
CA LEU A 131 -19.00 6.71 27.15
C LEU A 131 -18.22 8.03 27.38
N ASN A 132 -16.88 8.00 27.33
CA ASN A 132 -16.04 9.17 27.62
C ASN A 132 -16.02 10.24 26.51
N TYR A 133 -16.39 9.90 25.26
CA TYR A 133 -16.44 10.88 24.16
C TYR A 133 -17.65 11.83 24.23
N VAL A 134 -18.63 11.56 25.11
CA VAL A 134 -19.82 12.41 25.29
C VAL A 134 -19.46 13.75 25.99
N SER A 135 -18.31 13.81 26.66
CA SER A 135 -17.88 14.99 27.43
C SER A 135 -17.05 16.03 26.63
N LYS A 136 -16.51 15.65 25.47
CA LYS A 136 -15.72 16.53 24.60
C LYS A 136 -16.52 16.77 23.31
N ARG A 137 -16.48 18.00 22.76
CA ARG A 137 -17.03 18.28 21.42
C ARG A 137 -16.17 17.58 20.37
N LEU A 138 -16.39 16.29 20.19
CA LEU A 138 -15.75 15.47 19.17
C LEU A 138 -16.44 15.74 17.83
N GLU A 139 -15.66 16.19 16.86
CA GLU A 139 -16.09 16.32 15.48
C GLU A 139 -15.54 15.15 14.66
N ILE A 140 -16.37 14.60 13.78
CA ILE A 140 -15.99 13.55 12.84
C ILE A 140 -16.10 14.15 11.44
N LEU A 141 -14.96 14.26 10.76
CA LEU A 141 -14.84 14.86 9.44
C LEU A 141 -14.50 13.78 8.42
N ALA A 142 -15.18 13.77 7.28
CA ALA A 142 -14.94 12.82 6.19
C ALA A 142 -14.84 13.50 4.82
N ASP A 143 -15.17 14.79 4.73
CA ASP A 143 -15.00 15.55 3.49
C ASP A 143 -13.55 16.07 3.38
N PRO A 144 -12.94 16.00 2.18
CA PRO A 144 -11.54 16.39 2.00
C PRO A 144 -11.21 17.84 2.38
N GLU A 145 -12.17 18.75 2.25
CA GLU A 145 -11.96 20.17 2.52
C GLU A 145 -11.82 20.43 4.02
N SER A 146 -12.76 19.94 4.84
CA SER A 146 -12.73 20.09 6.29
C SER A 146 -11.56 19.33 6.91
N MET A 147 -11.28 18.12 6.44
CA MET A 147 -10.08 17.38 6.83
C MET A 147 -8.81 18.19 6.56
N GLY A 148 -8.69 18.77 5.36
CA GLY A 148 -7.50 19.53 4.97
C GLY A 148 -7.24 20.82 5.75
N ARG A 149 -8.20 21.30 6.55
CA ARG A 149 -8.08 22.50 7.39
C ARG A 149 -7.56 22.22 8.80
N CYS A 150 -7.77 21.00 9.32
CA CYS A 150 -7.38 20.63 10.69
C CYS A 150 -6.13 19.76 10.76
N LEU A 151 -5.71 19.15 9.65
CA LEU A 151 -4.49 18.34 9.59
C LEU A 151 -3.25 19.22 9.40
N ASP A 152 -2.17 18.89 10.12
CA ASP A 152 -0.85 19.45 9.84
C ASP A 152 -0.37 19.08 8.42
N SER A 153 0.70 19.73 7.96
CA SER A 153 1.20 19.56 6.60
C SER A 153 1.63 18.12 6.27
N GLU A 154 2.20 17.38 7.24
CA GLU A 154 2.70 16.03 7.01
C GLU A 154 1.54 15.04 6.90
N VAL A 155 0.60 15.10 7.84
CA VAL A 155 -0.59 14.24 7.85
C VAL A 155 -1.52 14.58 6.67
N LYS A 156 -1.60 15.87 6.28
CA LYS A 156 -2.32 16.30 5.08
C LYS A 156 -1.73 15.70 3.80
N GLN A 157 -0.40 15.62 3.68
CA GLN A 157 0.22 14.97 2.53
C GLN A 157 -0.13 13.47 2.49
N ILE A 158 -0.11 12.79 3.64
CA ILE A 158 -0.55 11.39 3.74
C ILE A 158 -2.01 11.23 3.30
N SER A 159 -2.91 12.14 3.70
CA SER A 159 -4.30 12.14 3.24
C SER A 159 -4.41 12.29 1.71
N ILE A 160 -3.66 13.22 1.12
CA ILE A 160 -3.62 13.45 -0.33
C ILE A 160 -3.12 12.20 -1.06
N ASP A 161 -2.03 11.60 -0.59
CA ASP A 161 -1.41 10.42 -1.21
C ASP A 161 -2.35 9.20 -1.30
N HIS A 162 -3.38 9.15 -0.45
CA HIS A 162 -4.33 8.03 -0.35
C HIS A 162 -5.75 8.38 -0.80
N ARG A 163 -6.02 9.61 -1.25
CA ARG A 163 -7.39 10.10 -1.53
C ARG A 163 -8.11 9.29 -2.60
N ASP A 164 -7.43 9.00 -3.70
CA ASP A 164 -8.06 8.41 -4.88
C ASP A 164 -7.82 6.89 -4.97
N ILE A 165 -7.57 6.22 -3.84
CA ILE A 165 -7.44 4.77 -3.78
C ILE A 165 -8.85 4.19 -3.53
N PRO A 166 -9.44 3.42 -4.48
CA PRO A 166 -10.87 3.08 -4.44
C PRO A 166 -11.38 2.39 -3.17
N THR A 167 -10.53 1.62 -2.49
CA THR A 167 -10.90 0.84 -1.30
C THR A 167 -10.53 1.51 0.01
N VAL A 168 -9.77 2.61 -0.03
CA VAL A 168 -9.30 3.30 1.18
C VAL A 168 -10.25 4.44 1.50
N GLN A 169 -10.76 4.42 2.72
CA GLN A 169 -11.55 5.48 3.32
C GLN A 169 -10.68 6.28 4.29
N GLN A 170 -11.07 7.54 4.49
CA GLN A 170 -10.40 8.46 5.39
C GLN A 170 -11.42 9.12 6.30
N ILE A 171 -11.09 9.18 7.60
CA ILE A 171 -11.89 9.88 8.60
C ILE A 171 -10.93 10.65 9.48
N VAL A 172 -11.30 11.87 9.86
CA VAL A 172 -10.60 12.66 10.87
C VAL A 172 -11.47 12.80 12.11
N PHE A 173 -10.94 12.40 13.26
CA PHE A 173 -11.49 12.75 14.56
C PHE A 173 -10.82 14.04 15.04
N HIS A 174 -11.60 15.07 15.32
CA HIS A 174 -11.10 16.37 15.73
C HIS A 174 -11.65 16.74 17.11
N VAL A 175 -10.75 17.10 18.04
CA VAL A 175 -11.09 17.49 19.41
C VAL A 175 -10.22 18.68 19.81
N ALA A 176 -10.86 19.83 20.01
CA ALA A 176 -10.17 21.09 20.35
C ALA A 176 -9.07 21.46 19.33
N ASN A 177 -7.79 21.18 19.64
CA ASN A 177 -6.64 21.47 18.77
C ASN A 177 -5.93 20.19 18.29
N GLU A 178 -6.49 19.01 18.58
CA GLU A 178 -5.92 17.72 18.20
C GLU A 178 -6.75 17.09 17.08
N ALA A 179 -6.06 16.51 16.10
CA ALA A 179 -6.66 15.79 14.98
C ALA A 179 -6.06 14.40 14.85
N LEU A 180 -6.92 13.41 14.59
CA LEU A 180 -6.55 12.04 14.26
C LEU A 180 -7.11 11.68 12.89
N LEU A 181 -6.25 11.70 11.88
CA LEU A 181 -6.49 11.01 10.61
C LEU A 181 -6.39 9.49 10.79
N VAL A 182 -7.43 8.79 10.34
CA VAL A 182 -7.51 7.34 10.22
C VAL A 182 -7.65 6.97 8.74
N LEU A 183 -6.75 6.12 8.25
CA LEU A 183 -6.89 5.48 6.93
C LEU A 183 -7.34 4.04 7.13
N LEU A 184 -8.42 3.65 6.46
CA LEU A 184 -9.07 2.36 6.69
C LEU A 184 -9.68 1.75 5.43
N ASP A 185 -9.92 0.43 5.44
CA ASP A 185 -10.86 -0.21 4.51
C ASP A 185 -12.02 -0.87 5.28
N ILE A 186 -13.11 -1.12 4.57
CA ILE A 186 -14.21 -1.93 5.07
C ILE A 186 -14.10 -3.32 4.45
N ARG A 187 -14.11 -4.35 5.30
CA ARG A 187 -14.00 -5.75 4.88
C ARG A 187 -14.88 -6.67 5.71
N ARG A 188 -14.91 -7.94 5.33
CA ARG A 188 -15.49 -9.02 6.13
C ARG A 188 -14.39 -9.96 6.59
N VAL A 189 -14.32 -10.19 7.90
CA VAL A 189 -13.42 -11.17 8.51
C VAL A 189 -14.28 -12.32 9.04
N ARG A 190 -14.19 -13.48 8.40
CA ARG A 190 -15.00 -14.68 8.74
C ARG A 190 -16.51 -14.37 8.81
N GLY A 191 -17.01 -13.58 7.86
CA GLY A 191 -18.43 -13.19 7.77
C GLY A 191 -18.83 -11.98 8.62
N ILE A 192 -17.98 -11.53 9.55
CA ILE A 192 -18.26 -10.39 10.43
C ILE A 192 -17.78 -9.10 9.74
N PRO A 193 -18.62 -8.05 9.66
CA PRO A 193 -18.17 -6.72 9.23
C PRO A 193 -17.02 -6.24 10.11
N ALA A 194 -15.93 -5.83 9.48
CA ALA A 194 -14.73 -5.36 10.16
C ALA A 194 -14.10 -4.23 9.37
N THR A 195 -13.36 -3.39 10.09
CA THR A 195 -12.57 -2.32 9.49
C THR A 195 -11.10 -2.68 9.65
N ASN A 196 -10.33 -2.64 8.57
CA ASN A 196 -8.87 -2.69 8.68
C ASN A 196 -8.36 -1.27 8.81
N ILE A 197 -7.55 -0.99 9.82
CA ILE A 197 -6.91 0.31 10.00
C ILE A 197 -5.48 0.21 9.52
N PHE A 198 -5.14 0.97 8.48
CA PHE A 198 -3.80 0.99 7.92
C PHE A 198 -2.90 2.01 8.60
N TYR A 199 -3.49 3.10 9.08
CA TYR A 199 -2.75 4.24 9.61
C TYR A 199 -3.56 5.02 10.64
N LEU A 200 -2.88 5.43 11.71
CA LEU A 200 -3.33 6.38 12.71
C LEU A 200 -2.25 7.46 12.83
N SER A 201 -2.60 8.71 12.54
CA SER A 201 -1.66 9.84 12.69
C SER A 201 -1.34 10.16 14.16
N ASN A 202 -2.32 9.99 15.04
CA ASN A 202 -2.16 10.17 16.48
C ASN A 202 -2.75 8.97 17.25
N PRO A 203 -1.97 7.89 17.46
CA PRO A 203 -2.45 6.68 18.13
C PRO A 203 -3.00 6.92 19.55
N ASP A 204 -2.51 7.94 20.25
CA ASP A 204 -2.93 8.27 21.62
C ASP A 204 -4.39 8.74 21.68
N MET A 205 -4.94 9.28 20.58
CA MET A 205 -6.36 9.65 20.48
C MET A 205 -7.30 8.47 20.21
N PHE A 206 -6.76 7.33 19.76
CA PHE A 206 -7.55 6.16 19.38
C PHE A 206 -7.91 5.27 20.58
N TYR A 207 -7.18 5.41 21.71
CA TYR A 207 -7.35 4.59 22.92
C TYR A 207 -7.81 5.37 24.15
#